data_AF-K6XI01-F1
#
_entry.id   AF-K6XI01-F1
#
_cell.length_a   1.000
_cell.length_b   1.000
_cell.length_c   1.000
_cell.angle_alpha   90.00
_cell.angle_beta   90.00
_cell.angle_gamma   90.00
#
_symmetry.space_group_name_H-M   'P 1'
#
loop_
_entity.id
_entity.type
_entity.pdbx_description
1 polymer ?
#
loop_
_entity_poly.entity_id
_entity_poly.type
_entity_poly.pdbx_seq_one_letter_code
_entity_poly.pdbx_strand_id
1 'polypeptide(L)'
;MVSPLKIRQQLETLTADLIGLSLCDKQNFPSIKRFPNQITEVGLANVSDLSLVLKNISYDKIYAELEKSHAYNLKMIDGALIQLMYRYKDDSIETHRLAFFPSPTLEEFQNNPEIYLEDEIYADVSNKNVVPFPIRFDFDCRVDIAVPIEHPRSHLTLGQYKNCRIPVNSALTPHDFLCFLLRNFYNTAFQKYFNEITQFDDCFEDSLFGEEQIVSRIIIGKVV
;
A
#
# COMPACT_ATOMS: atom_id res chain seq x y z
N MET A 1 3.62 -2.85 -20.85
CA MET A 1 2.45 -3.31 -20.08
C MET A 1 2.95 -3.96 -18.80
N VAL A 2 2.37 -3.60 -17.65
CA VAL A 2 2.79 -4.09 -16.33
C VAL A 2 2.07 -5.41 -16.03
N SER A 3 2.76 -6.54 -16.23
CA SER A 3 2.19 -7.88 -16.12
C SER A 3 2.17 -8.41 -14.68
N PRO A 4 1.38 -9.47 -14.37
CA PRO A 4 1.40 -10.10 -13.04
C PRO A 4 2.79 -10.56 -12.59
N LEU A 5 3.62 -11.04 -13.53
CA LEU A 5 4.99 -11.47 -13.25
C LEU A 5 5.90 -10.29 -12.88
N LYS A 6 5.75 -9.14 -13.56
CA LYS A 6 6.47 -7.91 -13.20
C LYS A 6 6.08 -7.42 -11.82
N ILE A 7 4.79 -7.39 -11.50
CA ILE A 7 4.32 -7.02 -10.16
C ILE A 7 4.90 -7.95 -9.10
N ARG A 8 4.87 -9.26 -9.34
CA ARG A 8 5.47 -10.23 -8.42
C ARG A 8 6.96 -9.96 -8.21
N GLN A 9 7.70 -9.75 -9.29
CA GLN A 9 9.13 -9.44 -9.23
C GLN A 9 9.39 -8.18 -8.40
N GLN A 10 8.65 -7.09 -8.65
CA GLN A 10 8.77 -5.87 -7.86
C GLN A 10 8.50 -6.12 -6.37
N LEU A 11 7.44 -6.87 -6.05
CA LEU A 11 7.12 -7.20 -4.66
C LEU A 11 8.24 -7.99 -3.99
N GLU A 12 8.79 -9.01 -4.66
CA GLU A 12 9.88 -9.83 -4.13
C GLU A 12 11.16 -9.00 -3.91
N THR A 13 11.55 -8.20 -4.91
CA THR A 13 12.74 -7.33 -4.83
C THR A 13 12.60 -6.27 -3.76
N LEU A 14 11.51 -5.50 -3.74
CA LEU A 14 11.31 -4.43 -2.76
C LEU A 14 11.16 -4.99 -1.34
N THR A 15 10.55 -6.17 -1.17
CA THR A 15 10.53 -6.86 0.12
C THR A 15 11.94 -7.19 0.59
N ALA A 16 12.79 -7.72 -0.31
CA ALA A 16 14.18 -8.04 0.01
C ALA A 16 14.99 -6.79 0.37
N ASP A 17 14.82 -5.69 -0.36
CA ASP A 17 15.51 -4.42 -0.09
C ASP A 17 15.15 -3.88 1.31
N LEU A 18 13.85 -3.82 1.65
CA LEU A 18 13.40 -3.33 2.95
C LEU A 18 13.87 -4.21 4.13
N ILE A 19 14.00 -5.52 3.92
CA ILE A 19 14.58 -6.45 4.91
C ILE A 19 16.08 -6.19 5.04
N GLY A 20 16.81 -6.09 3.92
CA GLY A 20 18.25 -5.87 3.90
C GLY A 20 18.67 -4.55 4.54
N LEU A 21 17.79 -3.54 4.48
CA LEU A 21 17.97 -2.22 5.08
C LEU A 21 17.43 -2.11 6.51
N SER A 22 16.94 -3.21 7.10
CA SER A 22 16.36 -3.23 8.45
C SER A 22 15.18 -2.26 8.64
N LEU A 23 14.39 -2.02 7.59
CA LEU A 23 13.19 -1.18 7.64
C LEU A 23 11.91 -1.99 7.97
N CYS A 24 11.98 -3.32 7.91
CA CYS A 24 10.87 -4.24 8.09
C CYS A 24 11.20 -5.28 9.19
N ASP A 25 10.26 -5.49 10.13
CA ASP A 25 10.34 -6.50 11.21
C ASP A 25 9.82 -7.86 10.72
N LYS A 26 8.68 -7.88 10.02
CA LYS A 26 8.05 -9.12 9.53
C LYS A 26 7.52 -8.98 8.12
N GLN A 27 7.61 -10.05 7.36
CA GLN A 27 7.16 -10.14 5.99
C GLN A 27 6.31 -11.39 5.73
N ASN A 28 5.33 -11.25 4.84
CA ASN A 28 4.68 -12.38 4.18
C ASN A 28 5.01 -12.30 2.69
N PHE A 29 5.77 -13.27 2.20
CA PHE A 29 6.23 -13.27 0.81
C PHE A 29 5.04 -13.26 -0.16
N PRO A 30 5.13 -12.47 -1.24
CA PRO A 30 4.09 -12.42 -2.25
C PRO A 30 3.90 -13.79 -2.90
N SER A 31 2.65 -14.12 -3.18
CA SER A 31 2.26 -15.32 -3.91
C SER A 31 1.56 -14.93 -5.20
N ILE A 32 1.61 -15.84 -6.18
CA ILE A 32 0.81 -15.75 -7.40
C ILE A 32 -0.19 -16.91 -7.40
N LYS A 33 -1.48 -16.57 -7.50
CA LYS A 33 -2.56 -17.54 -7.59
C LYS A 33 -3.24 -17.41 -8.94
N ARG A 34 -3.48 -18.55 -9.58
CA ARG A 34 -4.18 -18.61 -10.86
C ARG A 34 -5.52 -19.30 -10.64
N PHE A 35 -6.57 -18.68 -11.16
CA PHE A 35 -7.94 -19.17 -11.06
C PHE A 35 -8.50 -19.42 -12.46
N PRO A 36 -9.64 -20.14 -12.58
CA PRO A 36 -10.38 -20.23 -13.84
C PRO A 36 -10.70 -18.83 -14.43
N ASN A 37 -11.06 -18.78 -15.70
CA ASN A 37 -11.40 -17.55 -16.43
C ASN A 37 -10.24 -16.53 -16.54
N GLN A 38 -9.00 -17.03 -16.62
CA GLN A 38 -7.80 -16.19 -16.83
C GLN A 38 -7.58 -15.14 -15.73
N ILE A 39 -8.02 -15.44 -14.50
CA ILE A 39 -7.81 -14.57 -13.35
C ILE A 39 -6.49 -14.94 -12.68
N THR A 40 -5.66 -13.93 -12.44
CA THR A 40 -4.41 -14.06 -11.68
C THR A 40 -4.40 -13.06 -10.54
N GLU A 41 -4.17 -13.52 -9.31
CA GLU A 41 -4.00 -12.67 -8.14
C GLU A 41 -2.53 -12.69 -7.69
N VAL A 42 -1.99 -11.52 -7.37
CA VAL A 42 -0.62 -11.33 -6.91
C VAL A 42 -0.64 -10.54 -5.59
N GLY A 43 0.04 -11.05 -4.57
CA GLY A 43 0.08 -10.43 -3.24
C GLY A 43 -0.05 -11.47 -2.14
N LEU A 44 -1.01 -11.27 -1.23
CA LEU A 44 -1.14 -12.09 -0.02
C LEU A 44 -1.60 -13.54 -0.31
N ALA A 45 -0.89 -14.50 0.29
CA ALA A 45 -1.14 -15.91 0.10
C ALA A 45 -2.44 -16.42 0.77
N ASN A 46 -2.90 -15.83 1.87
CA ASN A 46 -4.03 -16.37 2.65
C ASN A 46 -4.95 -15.27 3.19
N VAL A 47 -5.58 -14.51 2.30
CA VAL A 47 -6.66 -13.59 2.71
C VAL A 47 -7.98 -14.32 2.58
N SER A 48 -8.51 -14.83 3.68
CA SER A 48 -9.94 -15.08 3.83
C SER A 48 -10.67 -13.73 3.82
N ASP A 49 -11.92 -13.72 3.35
CA ASP A 49 -12.75 -12.53 3.09
C ASP A 49 -12.78 -11.49 4.25
N LEU A 50 -11.77 -10.63 4.34
CA LEU A 50 -11.67 -9.51 5.30
C LEU A 50 -12.81 -8.50 5.12
N SER A 51 -13.51 -8.57 3.98
CA SER A 51 -14.63 -7.73 3.60
C SER A 51 -15.82 -7.81 4.58
N LEU A 52 -15.98 -8.95 5.27
CA LEU A 52 -17.05 -9.20 6.24
C LEU A 52 -16.71 -8.72 7.66
N VAL A 53 -15.42 -8.58 7.99
CA VAL A 53 -14.96 -8.35 9.38
C VAL A 53 -14.88 -6.85 9.72
N LEU A 54 -14.94 -5.96 8.74
CA LEU A 54 -14.50 -4.55 8.88
C LEU A 54 -15.62 -3.50 8.74
N LYS A 55 -16.90 -3.86 8.90
CA LYS A 55 -17.98 -2.86 8.87
C LYS A 55 -18.30 -2.36 10.28
N ASN A 56 -17.95 -1.10 10.54
CA ASN A 56 -18.29 -0.33 11.74
C ASN A 56 -17.61 -0.78 13.05
N ILE A 57 -16.28 -0.98 13.02
CA ILE A 57 -15.45 -1.20 14.21
C ILE A 57 -14.30 -0.19 14.26
N SER A 58 -13.74 0.03 15.45
CA SER A 58 -12.68 1.01 15.68
C SER A 58 -11.36 0.61 15.02
N TYR A 59 -10.53 1.60 14.68
CA TYR A 59 -9.28 1.40 13.93
C TYR A 59 -8.32 0.42 14.61
N ASP A 60 -8.19 0.48 15.93
CA ASP A 60 -7.40 -0.42 16.76
C ASP A 60 -7.80 -1.90 16.57
N LYS A 61 -9.11 -2.18 16.49
CA LYS A 61 -9.61 -3.55 16.26
C LYS A 61 -9.31 -4.04 14.84
N ILE A 62 -9.40 -3.13 13.86
CA ILE A 62 -9.08 -3.42 12.47
C ILE A 62 -7.60 -3.78 12.36
N TYR A 63 -6.73 -2.95 12.91
CA TYR A 63 -5.30 -3.19 12.93
C TYR A 63 -4.96 -4.52 13.63
N ALA A 64 -5.51 -4.76 14.83
CA ALA A 64 -5.24 -5.97 15.60
C ALA A 64 -5.67 -7.25 14.87
N GLU A 65 -6.80 -7.23 14.17
CA GLU A 65 -7.23 -8.38 13.37
C GLU A 65 -6.32 -8.61 12.18
N LEU A 66 -5.91 -7.54 11.46
CA LEU A 66 -4.96 -7.65 10.35
C LEU A 66 -3.62 -8.22 10.80
N GLU A 67 -3.11 -7.77 11.96
CA GLU A 67 -1.87 -8.28 12.53
C GLU A 67 -2.01 -9.76 12.92
N LYS A 68 -3.05 -10.10 13.68
CA LYS A 68 -3.33 -11.45 14.16
C LYS A 68 -3.54 -12.46 13.02
N SER A 69 -4.21 -12.05 11.94
CA SER A 69 -4.46 -12.91 10.79
C SER A 69 -3.30 -12.91 9.79
N HIS A 70 -2.21 -12.19 10.06
CA HIS A 70 -1.10 -11.98 9.13
C HIS A 70 -1.55 -11.46 7.75
N ALA A 71 -2.59 -10.63 7.72
CA ALA A 71 -3.15 -10.07 6.50
C ALA A 71 -2.38 -8.81 6.07
N TYR A 72 -1.07 -8.92 5.88
CA TYR A 72 -0.19 -7.83 5.44
C TYR A 72 1.04 -8.40 4.74
N ASN A 73 1.62 -7.65 3.82
CA ASN A 73 2.84 -8.05 3.11
C ASN A 73 4.07 -7.71 3.94
N LEU A 74 4.07 -6.53 4.57
CA LEU A 74 5.17 -6.02 5.38
C LEU A 74 4.62 -5.46 6.68
N LYS A 75 5.33 -5.71 7.77
CA LYS A 75 5.21 -5.00 9.04
C LYS A 75 6.50 -4.21 9.21
N MET A 76 6.38 -2.89 9.10
CA MET A 76 7.46 -1.94 9.34
C MET A 76 7.86 -2.03 10.81
N ILE A 77 9.08 -1.61 11.14
CA ILE A 77 9.57 -1.78 12.51
C ILE A 77 8.74 -1.02 13.54
N ASP A 78 8.13 0.11 13.17
CA ASP A 78 7.24 0.90 14.04
C ASP A 78 5.86 0.26 14.25
N GLY A 79 5.67 -0.94 13.70
CA GLY A 79 4.45 -1.71 13.72
C GLY A 79 3.55 -1.50 12.51
N ALA A 80 3.79 -0.50 11.66
CA ALA A 80 2.85 -0.21 10.60
C ALA A 80 2.73 -1.35 9.57
N LEU A 81 1.51 -1.67 9.18
CA LEU A 81 1.22 -2.78 8.25
C LEU A 81 1.01 -2.27 6.83
N ILE A 82 1.61 -2.92 5.87
CA ILE A 82 1.48 -2.61 4.43
C ILE A 82 0.83 -3.78 3.71
N GLN A 83 -0.23 -3.52 2.94
CA GLN A 83 -0.87 -4.47 2.03
C GLN A 83 -0.64 -4.09 0.58
N LEU A 84 -0.35 -5.09 -0.25
CA LEU A 84 -0.06 -4.99 -1.66
C LEU A 84 -0.78 -6.15 -2.37
N MET A 85 -1.99 -5.87 -2.88
CA MET A 85 -2.86 -6.88 -3.49
C MET A 85 -3.27 -6.45 -4.90
N TYR A 86 -3.08 -7.33 -5.87
CA TYR A 86 -3.37 -7.11 -7.28
C TYR A 86 -4.20 -8.27 -7.84
N ARG A 87 -5.08 -7.94 -8.76
CA ARG A 87 -5.89 -8.90 -9.51
C ARG A 87 -5.88 -8.53 -10.98
N TYR A 88 -5.59 -9.52 -11.79
CA TYR A 88 -5.51 -9.43 -13.23
C TYR A 88 -6.56 -10.33 -13.86
N LYS A 89 -7.05 -9.90 -15.01
CA LYS A 89 -7.90 -10.67 -15.91
C LYS A 89 -7.34 -10.52 -17.32
N ASP A 90 -7.12 -11.64 -18.01
CA ASP A 90 -6.56 -11.65 -19.37
C ASP A 90 -5.24 -10.84 -19.45
N ASP A 91 -4.36 -11.01 -18.44
CA ASP A 91 -3.08 -10.28 -18.24
C ASP A 91 -3.16 -8.75 -18.13
N SER A 92 -4.38 -8.19 -18.07
CA SER A 92 -4.63 -6.77 -17.78
C SER A 92 -5.02 -6.58 -16.33
N ILE A 93 -4.58 -5.47 -15.72
CA ILE A 93 -4.96 -5.15 -14.33
C ILE A 93 -6.48 -4.93 -14.26
N GLU A 94 -7.15 -5.70 -13.39
CA GLU A 94 -8.59 -5.58 -13.15
C GLU A 94 -8.85 -4.77 -11.88
N THR A 95 -8.15 -5.11 -10.79
CA THR A 95 -8.23 -4.37 -9.51
C THR A 95 -6.90 -4.38 -8.77
N HIS A 96 -6.64 -3.37 -7.94
CA HIS A 96 -5.67 -3.48 -6.86
C HIS A 96 -6.15 -2.81 -5.59
N ARG A 97 -5.55 -3.19 -4.46
CA ARG A 97 -5.74 -2.57 -3.16
C ARG A 97 -4.38 -2.49 -2.47
N LEU A 98 -3.88 -1.27 -2.34
CA LEU A 98 -2.61 -0.96 -1.68
C LEU A 98 -2.93 -0.15 -0.43
N ALA A 99 -2.57 -0.66 0.74
CA ALA A 99 -2.99 -0.05 2.01
C ALA A 99 -1.83 0.07 2.99
N PHE A 100 -1.85 1.14 3.76
CA PHE A 100 -0.93 1.43 4.84
C PHE A 100 -1.74 1.64 6.11
N PHE A 101 -1.43 0.86 7.15
CA PHE A 101 -2.08 0.90 8.45
C PHE A 101 -1.01 1.23 9.50
N PRO A 102 -0.81 2.53 9.82
CA PRO A 102 0.07 2.92 10.93
C PRO A 102 -0.31 2.21 12.22
N SER A 103 0.65 1.82 13.04
CA SER A 103 0.30 1.22 14.33
C SER A 103 -0.55 2.19 15.17
N PRO A 104 -1.71 1.76 15.74
CA PRO A 104 -2.52 2.61 16.60
C PRO A 104 -1.81 2.95 17.92
N THR A 105 -0.81 2.14 18.29
CA THR A 105 0.03 2.30 19.47
C THR A 105 1.50 2.20 19.05
N LEU A 106 2.34 3.09 19.54
CA LEU A 106 3.80 2.94 19.39
C LEU A 106 4.33 1.94 20.42
N GLU A 107 3.75 0.74 20.47
CA GLU A 107 4.07 -0.28 21.47
C GLU A 107 5.53 -0.76 21.33
N GLU A 108 6.03 -0.84 20.09
CA GLU A 108 7.42 -1.24 19.84
C GLU A 108 8.44 -0.18 20.27
N PHE A 109 8.12 1.11 20.10
CA PHE A 109 8.85 2.21 20.70
C PHE A 109 8.80 2.17 22.24
N GLN A 110 7.64 1.85 22.81
CA GLN A 110 7.49 1.78 24.27
C GLN A 110 8.29 0.62 24.88
N ASN A 111 8.36 -0.51 24.19
CA ASN A 111 9.05 -1.70 24.64
C ASN A 111 10.56 -1.65 24.36
N ASN A 112 10.99 -1.03 23.25
CA ASN A 112 12.38 -0.97 22.83
C ASN A 112 12.80 0.47 22.45
N PRO A 113 12.66 1.47 23.32
CA PRO A 113 12.85 2.88 22.97
C PRO A 113 14.27 3.18 22.47
N GLU A 114 15.27 2.43 22.93
CA GLU A 114 16.68 2.59 22.57
C GLU A 114 16.90 2.41 21.05
N ILE A 115 16.22 1.44 20.42
CA ILE A 115 16.28 1.20 18.96
C ILE A 115 15.82 2.43 18.16
N TYR A 116 14.85 3.17 18.70
CA TYR A 116 14.23 4.31 18.02
C TYR A 116 14.86 5.65 18.36
N LEU A 117 15.42 5.77 19.56
CA LEU A 117 16.06 6.99 20.05
C LEU A 117 17.52 7.10 19.59
N GLU A 118 18.17 5.96 19.34
CA GLU A 118 19.56 5.92 18.86
C GLU A 118 19.67 6.04 17.33
N ASP A 119 18.63 5.66 16.57
CA ASP A 119 18.64 5.70 15.11
C ASP A 119 17.69 6.79 14.57
N GLU A 120 18.26 7.87 14.03
CA GLU A 120 17.55 9.06 13.54
C GLU A 120 16.45 8.74 12.52
N ILE A 121 16.55 7.58 11.86
CA ILE A 121 15.63 7.06 10.84
C ILE A 121 14.17 7.05 11.28
N TYR A 122 13.91 6.91 12.59
CA TYR A 122 12.56 6.70 13.13
C TYR A 122 11.96 7.93 13.81
N ALA A 123 12.61 9.08 13.69
CA ALA A 123 12.12 10.35 14.23
C ALA A 123 10.75 10.75 13.65
N ASP A 124 10.47 10.40 12.39
CA ASP A 124 9.25 10.79 11.68
C ASP A 124 7.97 10.11 12.22
N VAL A 125 8.10 8.91 12.75
CA VAL A 125 6.97 8.07 13.19
C VAL A 125 6.80 8.00 14.72
N SER A 126 7.80 8.47 15.48
CA SER A 126 7.81 8.41 16.95
C SER A 126 7.18 9.64 17.64
N ASN A 127 6.71 10.63 16.87
CA ASN A 127 6.20 11.86 17.45
C ASN A 127 4.77 11.70 17.98
N LYS A 128 4.57 11.99 19.28
CA LYS A 128 3.31 11.75 20.01
C LYS A 128 2.11 12.59 19.51
N ASN A 129 2.34 13.58 18.66
CA ASN A 129 1.30 14.42 18.07
C ASN A 129 0.79 13.88 16.71
N VAL A 130 1.39 12.82 16.16
CA VAL A 130 0.95 12.19 14.92
C VAL A 130 -0.32 11.41 15.18
N VAL A 131 -1.35 11.65 14.37
CA VAL A 131 -2.61 10.90 14.43
C VAL A 131 -2.51 9.74 13.44
N PRO A 132 -2.48 8.47 13.89
CA PRO A 132 -2.43 7.34 12.98
C PRO A 132 -3.78 7.15 12.29
N PHE A 133 -3.78 7.11 10.96
CA PHE A 133 -4.94 6.77 10.16
C PHE A 133 -4.54 5.94 8.94
N PRO A 134 -5.41 5.01 8.49
CA PRO A 134 -5.09 4.19 7.34
C PRO A 134 -5.09 5.01 6.05
N ILE A 135 -4.20 4.66 5.13
CA ILE A 135 -4.13 5.25 3.79
C ILE A 135 -4.30 4.13 2.79
N ARG A 136 -5.10 4.34 1.75
CA ARG A 136 -5.37 3.29 0.77
C ARG A 136 -5.49 3.82 -0.64
N PHE A 137 -4.80 3.19 -1.58
CA PHE A 137 -4.99 3.37 -3.01
C PHE A 137 -5.73 2.15 -3.55
N ASP A 138 -6.92 2.39 -4.09
CA ASP A 138 -7.75 1.37 -4.73
C ASP A 138 -7.79 1.61 -6.23
N PHE A 139 -7.76 0.52 -7.00
CA PHE A 139 -8.07 0.54 -8.42
C PHE A 139 -9.12 -0.53 -8.73
N ASP A 140 -10.12 -0.18 -9.52
CA ASP A 140 -11.15 -1.10 -9.99
C ASP A 140 -11.70 -0.64 -11.35
N CYS A 141 -11.36 -1.38 -12.40
CA CYS A 141 -11.83 -1.10 -13.76
C CYS A 141 -12.96 -2.04 -14.21
N ARG A 142 -13.53 -2.83 -13.29
CA ARG A 142 -14.65 -3.72 -13.62
C ARG A 142 -15.87 -2.90 -14.06
N VAL A 143 -16.64 -3.49 -14.97
CA VAL A 143 -17.84 -2.88 -15.54
C VAL A 143 -18.82 -2.53 -14.41
N ASP A 144 -19.45 -1.35 -14.50
CA ASP A 144 -20.45 -0.82 -13.56
C ASP A 144 -19.96 -0.54 -12.13
N ILE A 145 -18.64 -0.60 -11.86
CA ILE A 145 -18.10 -0.24 -10.54
C ILE A 145 -17.72 1.24 -10.45
N ALA A 146 -17.05 1.78 -11.48
CA ALA A 146 -16.54 3.13 -11.45
C ALA A 146 -17.63 4.15 -11.81
N VAL A 147 -17.72 5.22 -11.02
CA VAL A 147 -18.61 6.36 -11.25
C VAL A 147 -17.72 7.61 -11.23
N PRO A 148 -17.66 8.41 -12.31
CA PRO A 148 -16.81 9.60 -12.33
C PRO A 148 -17.02 10.46 -11.09
N ILE A 149 -15.93 10.92 -10.48
CA ILE A 149 -15.91 11.72 -9.23
C ILE A 149 -16.33 10.94 -7.97
N GLU A 150 -17.45 10.20 -7.99
CA GLU A 150 -17.98 9.52 -6.79
C GLU A 150 -17.24 8.22 -6.44
N HIS A 151 -16.79 7.50 -7.45
CA HIS A 151 -15.99 6.29 -7.34
C HIS A 151 -15.04 6.18 -8.54
N PRO A 152 -13.97 7.00 -8.57
CA PRO A 152 -12.97 6.94 -9.64
C PRO A 152 -12.39 5.54 -9.79
N ARG A 153 -11.98 5.19 -11.01
CA ARG A 153 -11.32 3.91 -11.29
C ARG A 153 -10.10 3.72 -10.41
N SER A 154 -9.30 4.76 -10.21
CA SER A 154 -8.21 4.80 -9.23
C SER A 154 -8.43 5.93 -8.25
N HIS A 155 -8.35 5.66 -6.95
CA HIS A 155 -8.54 6.69 -5.93
C HIS A 155 -7.74 6.45 -4.64
N LEU A 156 -7.42 7.55 -3.98
CA LEU A 156 -6.86 7.59 -2.64
C LEU A 156 -7.98 7.76 -1.61
N THR A 157 -7.93 6.93 -0.57
CA THR A 157 -8.73 7.04 0.65
C THR A 157 -7.81 7.42 1.80
N LEU A 158 -8.18 8.45 2.57
CA LEU A 158 -7.51 8.83 3.81
C LEU A 158 -8.44 8.55 4.99
N GLY A 159 -7.99 7.72 5.93
CA GLY A 159 -8.85 7.20 6.98
C GLY A 159 -9.90 6.22 6.46
N GLN A 160 -11.05 6.17 7.13
CA GLN A 160 -12.18 5.29 6.77
C GLN A 160 -13.44 6.09 6.45
N TYR A 161 -13.27 7.33 5.97
CA TYR A 161 -14.39 8.16 5.56
C TYR A 161 -15.00 7.60 4.27
N LYS A 162 -16.29 7.26 4.32
CA LYS A 162 -17.03 6.65 3.20
C LYS A 162 -16.88 7.40 1.86
N ASN A 163 -16.79 8.73 1.91
CA ASN A 163 -16.78 9.59 0.73
C ASN A 163 -15.40 10.21 0.45
N CYS A 164 -14.35 9.83 1.20
CA CYS A 164 -12.99 10.30 0.90
C CYS A 164 -12.41 9.45 -0.22
N ARG A 165 -12.63 9.90 -1.47
CA ARG A 165 -12.16 9.23 -2.68
C ARG A 165 -11.55 10.26 -3.60
N ILE A 166 -10.28 10.56 -3.38
CA ILE A 166 -9.55 11.54 -4.17
C ILE A 166 -9.09 10.83 -5.44
N PRO A 167 -9.48 11.28 -6.65
CA PRO A 167 -9.06 10.65 -7.90
C PRO A 167 -7.54 10.56 -8.02
N VAL A 168 -7.07 9.44 -8.55
CA VAL A 168 -5.66 9.20 -8.86
C VAL A 168 -5.58 8.88 -10.35
N ASN A 169 -4.55 9.34 -11.03
CA ASN A 169 -4.50 9.22 -12.49
C ASN A 169 -4.45 7.78 -13.01
N SER A 170 -3.77 6.87 -12.32
CA SER A 170 -3.60 5.49 -12.78
C SER A 170 -3.68 4.50 -11.63
N ALA A 171 -3.70 3.22 -11.96
CA ALA A 171 -3.25 2.19 -11.03
C ALA A 171 -1.79 2.46 -10.60
N LEU A 172 -1.39 1.92 -9.44
CA LEU A 172 -0.05 2.05 -8.88
C LEU A 172 0.69 0.72 -8.94
N THR A 173 1.99 0.77 -9.19
CA THR A 173 2.89 -0.37 -8.97
C THR A 173 3.29 -0.50 -7.49
N PRO A 174 3.88 -1.64 -7.07
CA PRO A 174 4.46 -1.77 -5.75
C PRO A 174 5.50 -0.68 -5.45
N HIS A 175 6.34 -0.36 -6.44
CA HIS A 175 7.35 0.69 -6.32
C HIS A 175 6.71 2.06 -6.09
N ASP A 176 5.71 2.45 -6.90
CA ASP A 176 5.02 3.74 -6.74
C ASP A 176 4.49 3.94 -5.31
N PHE A 177 3.83 2.90 -4.77
CA PHE A 177 3.23 2.97 -3.45
C PHE A 177 4.26 2.98 -2.33
N LEU A 178 5.29 2.12 -2.39
CA LEU A 178 6.35 2.10 -1.38
C LEU A 178 7.18 3.39 -1.41
N CYS A 179 7.50 3.94 -2.58
CA CYS A 179 8.14 5.24 -2.69
C CYS A 179 7.27 6.36 -2.11
N PHE A 180 5.96 6.34 -2.36
CA PHE A 180 5.03 7.29 -1.73
C PHE A 180 5.07 7.18 -0.20
N LEU A 181 5.04 5.97 0.36
CA LEU A 181 5.09 5.77 1.81
C LEU A 181 6.42 6.24 2.40
N LEU A 182 7.54 5.78 1.86
CA LEU A 182 8.86 6.13 2.35
C LEU A 182 9.10 7.64 2.29
N ARG A 183 8.78 8.27 1.15
CA ARG A 183 9.00 9.71 0.98
C ARG A 183 8.20 10.56 1.96
N ASN A 184 6.97 10.17 2.29
CA ASN A 184 6.04 11.02 3.04
C ASN A 184 5.89 10.63 4.52
N PHE A 185 6.14 9.38 4.89
CA PHE A 185 5.95 8.87 6.26
C PHE A 185 7.22 8.35 6.91
N TYR A 186 8.23 7.97 6.11
CA TYR A 186 9.55 7.53 6.59
C TYR A 186 10.65 8.36 5.93
N ASN A 187 10.50 9.69 5.93
CA ASN A 187 11.33 10.58 5.11
C ASN A 187 12.81 10.43 5.43
N THR A 188 13.15 10.27 6.71
CA THR A 188 14.54 10.08 7.15
C THR A 188 15.12 8.77 6.59
N ALA A 189 14.37 7.67 6.64
CA ALA A 189 14.72 6.41 5.97
C ALA A 189 14.87 6.59 4.46
N PHE A 190 13.95 7.33 3.84
CA PHE A 190 13.97 7.62 2.42
C PHE A 190 15.24 8.39 2.02
N GLN A 191 15.59 9.48 2.70
CA GLN A 191 16.80 10.25 2.38
C GLN A 191 18.08 9.41 2.56
N LYS A 192 18.11 8.52 3.54
CA LYS A 192 19.25 7.66 3.83
C LYS A 192 19.42 6.52 2.83
N TYR A 193 18.32 5.91 2.39
CA TYR A 193 18.36 4.63 1.66
C TYR A 193 17.77 4.68 0.24
N PHE A 194 17.46 5.86 -0.29
CA PHE A 194 16.82 5.98 -1.60
C PHE A 194 17.62 5.30 -2.73
N ASN A 195 18.96 5.36 -2.67
CA ASN A 195 19.82 4.80 -3.71
C ASN A 195 20.02 3.28 -3.56
N GLU A 196 19.77 2.74 -2.38
CA GLU A 196 19.90 1.33 -2.04
C GLU A 196 18.61 0.55 -2.34
N ILE A 197 17.45 1.23 -2.36
CA ILE A 197 16.18 0.64 -2.76
C ILE A 197 16.13 0.55 -4.28
N THR A 198 15.78 -0.63 -4.81
CA THR A 198 15.67 -0.86 -6.25
C THR A 198 14.60 0.02 -6.86
N GLN A 199 14.96 0.72 -7.94
CA GLN A 199 14.06 1.59 -8.69
C GLN A 199 13.41 0.84 -9.86
N PHE A 200 12.15 1.17 -10.16
CA PHE A 200 11.40 0.62 -11.28
C PHE A 200 10.75 1.74 -12.09
N ASP A 201 10.77 1.62 -13.42
CA ASP A 201 10.19 2.61 -14.35
C ASP A 201 8.85 2.15 -14.94
N ASP A 202 8.33 1.01 -14.48
CA ASP A 202 7.03 0.49 -14.88
C ASP A 202 5.92 1.44 -14.39
N CYS A 203 4.99 1.79 -15.28
CA CYS A 203 3.81 2.58 -14.93
C CYS A 203 2.55 2.03 -15.61
N PHE A 204 1.41 2.24 -14.97
CA PHE A 204 0.11 1.96 -15.57
C PHE A 204 -0.38 3.13 -16.43
N GLU A 205 -1.33 2.84 -17.32
CA GLU A 205 -1.96 3.87 -18.16
C GLU A 205 -2.89 4.78 -17.35
N ASP A 206 -3.10 5.99 -17.86
CA ASP A 206 -4.06 6.93 -17.28
C ASP A 206 -5.48 6.34 -17.35
N SER A 207 -6.23 6.54 -16.29
CA SER A 207 -7.54 5.98 -16.03
C SER A 207 -8.57 7.03 -15.61
N LEU A 208 -8.19 8.32 -15.59
CA LEU A 208 -9.09 9.41 -15.23
C LEU A 208 -10.23 9.53 -16.22
N PHE A 209 -11.41 9.81 -15.67
CA PHE A 209 -12.49 10.39 -16.45
C PHE A 209 -12.21 11.88 -16.74
N GLY A 210 -12.84 12.42 -17.79
CA GLY A 210 -12.64 13.83 -18.16
C GLY A 210 -13.06 14.78 -17.03
N GLU A 211 -14.12 14.42 -16.32
CA GLU A 211 -14.66 15.12 -15.16
C GLU A 211 -13.69 15.18 -13.98
N GLU A 212 -12.77 14.22 -13.88
CA GLU A 212 -11.80 14.14 -12.79
C GLU A 212 -10.58 15.06 -13.02
N GLN A 213 -10.39 15.56 -14.24
CA GLN A 213 -9.29 16.47 -14.58
C GLN A 213 -9.49 17.89 -14.05
N ILE A 214 -10.72 18.25 -13.68
CA ILE A 214 -11.08 19.58 -13.18
C ILE A 214 -11.27 19.64 -11.66
N VAL A 215 -11.09 18.51 -10.96
CA VAL A 215 -11.14 18.44 -9.49
C VAL A 215 -9.75 18.16 -8.90
N SER A 216 -9.62 18.35 -7.58
CA SER A 216 -8.43 17.94 -6.84
C SER A 216 -8.17 16.46 -7.07
N ARG A 217 -6.96 16.14 -7.52
CA ARG A 217 -6.52 14.78 -7.86
C ARG A 217 -5.06 14.59 -7.52
N ILE A 218 -4.64 13.34 -7.49
CA ILE A 218 -3.23 12.95 -7.35
C ILE A 218 -2.72 12.45 -8.68
N ILE A 219 -1.52 12.91 -9.05
CA ILE A 219 -0.78 12.41 -10.20
C ILE A 219 0.38 11.57 -9.69
N ILE A 220 0.35 10.28 -10.01
CA ILE A 220 1.49 9.40 -9.95
C ILE A 220 2.33 9.69 -11.20
N GLY A 221 3.47 10.33 -10.98
CA GLY A 221 4.40 10.70 -12.05
C GLY A 221 5.08 9.45 -12.61
N LYS A 222 5.44 9.51 -13.90
CA LYS A 222 6.39 8.57 -14.46
C LYS A 222 7.77 8.99 -13.98
N VAL A 223 8.55 8.07 -13.42
CA VAL A 223 9.99 8.29 -13.27
C VAL A 223 10.52 8.43 -14.69
N VAL A 224 11.03 9.62 -15.03
CA VAL A 224 11.66 9.93 -16.33
C VAL A 224 13.16 10.00 -16.13
#